data_AF-A0A9D8Q4B3-F1
#
_entry.id   AF-A0A9D8Q4B3-F1
#
_cell.length_a   1.000
_cell.length_b   1.000
_cell.length_c   1.000
_cell.angle_alpha   90.00
_cell.angle_beta   90.00
_cell.angle_gamma   90.00
#
_symmetry.space_group_name_H-M   'P 1'
#
loop_
_entity.id
_entity.type
_entity.pdbx_description
1 polymer ?
#
loop_
_entity_poly.entity_id
_entity_poly.type
_entity_poly.pdbx_seq_one_letter_code
_entity_poly.pdbx_strand_id
1 'polypeptide(L)'
;MTLPTSPTLARLNALAAKRILVLDGAMGTMIQTLRLREEDFRGTRFADWKTDLRGNNDLLVLTKPDAIRQFHLDYLRAGADIVETNTFSSTTIAQADYGMEALAYEMNVAGAQLAREACD
;
A
#
# COMPACT_ATOMS: atom_id res chain seq x y z
N MET A 1 8.44 11.13 -29.48
CA MET A 1 8.30 12.27 -28.54
C MET A 1 8.82 11.81 -27.19
N THR A 2 9.96 12.32 -26.73
CA THR A 2 10.50 12.00 -25.40
C THR A 2 9.79 12.85 -24.36
N LEU A 3 9.16 12.20 -23.38
CA LEU A 3 8.55 12.90 -22.26
C LEU A 3 9.65 13.59 -21.43
N PRO A 4 9.42 14.82 -20.95
CA PRO A 4 10.39 15.51 -20.09
C PRO A 4 10.58 14.73 -18.78
N THR A 5 11.83 14.65 -18.32
CA THR A 5 12.18 14.01 -17.04
C THR A 5 11.61 14.82 -15.89
N SER A 6 10.84 14.19 -15.00
CA SER A 6 10.33 14.87 -13.79
C SER A 6 11.47 15.14 -12.79
N PRO A 7 11.34 16.14 -11.91
CA PRO A 7 12.31 16.38 -10.83
C PRO A 7 12.54 15.14 -9.95
N THR A 8 11.48 14.37 -9.70
CA THR A 8 11.54 13.10 -8.97
C THR A 8 12.43 12.07 -9.67
N LEU A 9 12.23 11.87 -10.99
CA LEU A 9 13.04 10.92 -11.77
C LEU A 9 14.50 11.37 -11.85
N ALA A 10 14.76 12.67 -12.00
CA ALA A 10 16.11 13.22 -11.99
C ALA A 10 16.82 12.96 -10.64
N ARG A 11 16.13 13.20 -9.52
CA ARG A 11 16.65 12.92 -8.17
C ARG A 11 16.92 11.43 -7.96
N LEU A 12 16.00 10.57 -8.38
CA LEU A 12 16.15 9.11 -8.29
C LEU A 12 17.39 8.63 -9.06
N ASN A 13 17.55 9.07 -10.32
CA ASN A 13 18.71 8.72 -11.15
C ASN A 13 20.03 9.23 -10.53
N ALA A 14 20.04 10.45 -9.99
CA ALA A 14 21.22 11.01 -9.35
C ALA A 14 21.64 10.24 -8.08
N LEU A 15 20.68 9.71 -7.32
CA LEU A 15 20.94 8.85 -6.16
C LEU A 15 21.44 7.46 -6.60
N ALA A 16 20.76 6.85 -7.58
CA ALA A 16 21.12 5.54 -8.12
C ALA A 16 22.51 5.52 -8.78
N ALA A 17 22.97 6.64 -9.33
CA ALA A 17 24.32 6.78 -9.88
C ALA A 17 25.42 6.77 -8.79
N LYS A 18 25.08 7.06 -7.53
CA LYS A 18 26.03 7.14 -6.41
C LYS A 18 26.10 5.86 -5.59
N ARG A 19 24.99 5.12 -5.49
CA ARG A 19 24.89 3.87 -4.75
C ARG A 19 23.67 3.06 -5.20
N ILE A 20 23.66 1.77 -4.84
CA ILE A 20 22.48 0.92 -4.98
C ILE A 20 21.37 1.48 -4.08
N LEU A 21 20.15 1.54 -4.62
CA LEU A 21 18.93 1.87 -3.89
C LEU A 21 18.18 0.60 -3.56
N VAL A 22 17.62 0.55 -2.35
CA VAL A 22 16.91 -0.62 -1.83
C VAL A 22 15.40 -0.35 -1.85
N LEU A 23 14.65 -1.23 -2.51
CA LEU A 23 13.19 -1.28 -2.43
C LEU A 23 12.76 -2.07 -1.19
N ASP A 24 11.61 -1.76 -0.62
CA ASP A 24 11.06 -2.45 0.54
C ASP A 24 10.72 -3.92 0.27
N GLY A 25 10.43 -4.63 1.36
CA GLY A 25 10.07 -6.05 1.32
C GLY A 25 8.56 -6.27 1.13
N ALA A 26 8.16 -7.54 1.18
CA ALA A 26 6.78 -7.93 0.94
C ALA A 26 5.80 -7.41 2.02
N MET A 27 4.87 -6.54 1.62
CA MET A 27 3.76 -6.07 2.47
C MET A 27 2.85 -7.23 2.93
N GLY A 28 2.53 -8.15 2.02
CA GLY A 28 1.67 -9.30 2.33
C GLY A 28 2.22 -10.19 3.44
N THR A 29 3.54 -10.42 3.49
CA THR A 29 4.19 -11.20 4.55
C THR A 29 4.08 -10.50 5.91
N MET A 30 4.22 -9.17 5.95
CA MET A 30 4.01 -8.38 7.18
C MET A 30 2.56 -8.50 7.66
N ILE A 31 1.58 -8.37 6.77
CA ILE A 31 0.16 -8.52 7.11
C ILE A 31 -0.15 -9.92 7.67
N GLN A 32 0.46 -10.98 7.14
CA GLN A 32 0.27 -12.35 7.66
C GLN A 32 0.69 -12.49 9.13
N THR A 33 1.65 -11.70 9.61
CA THR A 33 2.09 -11.73 11.02
C THR A 33 0.98 -11.29 11.99
N LEU A 34 0.05 -10.45 11.53
CA LEU A 34 -1.07 -9.96 12.33
C LEU A 34 -2.17 -10.99 12.55
N ARG A 35 -2.16 -12.10 11.79
CA ARG A 35 -3.15 -13.19 11.88
C ARG A 35 -4.61 -12.70 11.84
N LEU A 36 -4.87 -11.72 10.97
CA LEU A 36 -6.16 -11.05 10.86
C LEU A 36 -7.30 -12.02 10.52
N ARG A 37 -8.46 -11.75 11.11
CA ARG A 37 -9.73 -12.45 10.87
C ARG A 37 -10.63 -11.58 10.00
N GLU A 38 -11.73 -12.15 9.51
CA GLU A 38 -12.71 -11.44 8.66
C GLU A 38 -13.16 -10.09 9.26
N GLU A 39 -13.40 -10.06 10.57
CA GLU A 39 -13.76 -8.86 11.34
C GLU A 39 -12.74 -7.72 11.17
N ASP A 40 -11.46 -8.08 11.12
CA ASP A 40 -10.37 -7.12 11.04
C ASP A 40 -10.27 -6.47 9.66
N PHE A 41 -10.58 -7.23 8.60
CA PHE A 41 -10.63 -6.71 7.23
C PHE A 41 -11.85 -5.79 7.06
N ARG A 42 -13.01 -6.15 7.62
CA ARG A 42 -14.24 -5.36 7.56
C ARG A 42 -14.12 -4.03 8.31
N GLY A 43 -13.49 -4.05 9.47
CA GLY A 43 -13.53 -2.93 10.41
C GLY A 43 -14.98 -2.49 10.68
N THR A 44 -15.15 -1.23 11.11
CA THR A 44 -16.49 -0.68 11.36
C THR A 44 -17.24 -0.38 10.07
N ARG A 45 -16.55 0.12 9.04
CA ARG A 45 -17.17 0.65 7.82
C ARG A 45 -17.82 -0.44 6.95
N PHE A 46 -17.28 -1.66 6.97
CA PHE A 46 -17.73 -2.74 6.10
C PHE A 46 -18.27 -3.93 6.90
N ALA A 47 -18.73 -3.70 8.14
CA ALA A 47 -19.26 -4.74 9.02
C ALA A 47 -20.34 -5.60 8.33
N ASP A 48 -21.30 -4.94 7.67
CA ASP A 48 -22.44 -5.59 6.99
C ASP A 48 -22.19 -5.89 5.49
N TRP A 49 -20.94 -5.92 5.03
CA TRP A 49 -20.63 -6.19 3.63
C TRP A 49 -21.06 -7.62 3.21
N LYS A 50 -21.55 -7.78 1.99
CA LYS A 50 -22.29 -9.00 1.58
C LYS A 50 -21.40 -10.21 1.28
N THR A 51 -20.11 -9.98 1.04
CA THR A 51 -19.11 -10.99 0.68
C THR A 51 -17.98 -10.99 1.71
N ASP A 52 -17.23 -12.07 1.77
CA ASP A 52 -16.03 -12.15 2.61
C ASP A 52 -14.95 -11.20 2.09
N LEU A 53 -14.29 -10.48 2.99
CA LEU A 53 -13.25 -9.49 2.68
C LEU A 53 -11.85 -9.94 3.08
N ARG A 54 -11.74 -11.04 3.84
CA ARG A 54 -10.46 -11.63 4.21
C ARG A 54 -9.64 -11.97 2.96
N GLY A 55 -8.40 -11.50 2.95
CA GLY A 55 -7.49 -11.65 1.82
C GLY A 55 -7.39 -10.41 0.94
N ASN A 56 -8.32 -9.46 1.05
CA ASN A 56 -8.21 -8.15 0.42
C ASN A 56 -7.23 -7.25 1.20
N ASN A 57 -5.94 -7.50 1.05
CA ASN A 57 -4.89 -6.77 1.78
C ASN A 57 -4.88 -5.27 1.48
N ASP A 58 -5.25 -4.88 0.27
CA ASP A 58 -5.38 -3.48 -0.14
C ASP A 58 -6.43 -2.73 0.70
N LEU A 59 -7.53 -3.39 1.10
CA LEU A 59 -8.57 -2.80 1.96
C LEU A 59 -8.03 -2.31 3.32
N LEU A 60 -6.93 -2.90 3.79
CA LEU A 60 -6.34 -2.55 5.09
C LEU A 60 -5.79 -1.12 5.13
N VAL A 61 -5.58 -0.45 3.99
CA VAL A 61 -5.29 0.98 3.97
C VAL A 61 -6.44 1.83 4.52
N LEU A 62 -7.68 1.30 4.50
CA LEU A 62 -8.87 1.96 5.02
C LEU A 62 -9.25 1.45 6.42
N THR A 63 -9.10 0.15 6.68
CA THR A 63 -9.59 -0.47 7.93
C THR A 63 -8.54 -0.68 8.99
N LYS A 64 -7.25 -0.70 8.63
CA LYS A 64 -6.09 -0.79 9.54
C LYS A 64 -4.96 0.17 9.12
N PRO A 65 -5.22 1.47 8.89
CA PRO A 65 -4.24 2.40 8.32
C PRO A 65 -2.96 2.49 9.16
N ASP A 66 -3.06 2.44 10.49
CA ASP A 66 -1.90 2.53 11.38
C ASP A 66 -0.94 1.35 11.24
N ALA A 67 -1.47 0.14 11.02
CA ALA A 67 -0.65 -1.05 10.80
C ALA A 67 0.11 -0.93 9.46
N ILE A 68 -0.56 -0.50 8.40
CA ILE A 68 0.07 -0.30 7.09
C ILE A 68 1.14 0.79 7.15
N ARG A 69 0.85 1.93 7.79
CA ARG A 69 1.84 3.00 8.00
C ARG A 69 3.05 2.50 8.78
N GLN A 70 2.81 1.72 9.84
CA GLN A 70 3.90 1.15 10.64
C GLN A 70 4.78 0.21 9.81
N PHE A 71 4.23 -0.60 8.91
CA PHE A 71 5.03 -1.47 8.04
C PHE A 71 5.92 -0.69 7.07
N HIS A 72 5.44 0.41 6.49
CA HIS A 72 6.31 1.30 5.70
C HIS A 72 7.44 1.86 6.56
N LEU A 73 7.14 2.34 7.76
CA LEU A 73 8.15 2.85 8.70
C LEU A 73 9.18 1.77 9.07
N ASP A 74 8.76 0.52 9.27
CA ASP A 74 9.66 -0.56 9.62
C ASP A 74 10.64 -0.88 8.49
N TYR A 75 10.18 -0.88 7.23
CA TYR A 75 11.08 -1.03 6.07
C TYR A 75 12.03 0.16 5.90
N LEU A 76 11.54 1.39 6.06
CA LEU A 76 12.38 2.59 6.01
C LEU A 76 13.46 2.57 7.11
N ARG A 77 13.10 2.18 8.34
CA ARG A 77 14.04 2.02 9.46
C ARG A 77 15.05 0.89 9.24
N ALA A 78 14.66 -0.14 8.50
CA ALA A 78 15.56 -1.22 8.09
C ALA A 78 16.52 -0.81 6.96
N GLY A 79 16.36 0.39 6.40
CA GLY A 79 17.25 0.96 5.39
C GLY A 79 16.71 0.92 3.96
N ALA A 80 15.41 0.68 3.77
CA ALA A 80 14.80 0.86 2.46
C ALA A 80 14.87 2.33 2.01
N ASP A 81 15.19 2.55 0.74
CA ASP A 81 15.23 3.87 0.11
C ASP A 81 13.93 4.21 -0.61
N ILE A 82 13.20 3.17 -1.00
CA ILE A 82 11.97 3.24 -1.78
C ILE A 82 10.97 2.30 -1.11
N VAL A 83 9.74 2.77 -0.96
CA VAL A 83 8.61 1.95 -0.49
C VAL A 83 7.54 1.90 -1.56
N GLU A 84 6.89 0.75 -1.68
CA GLU A 84 5.69 0.60 -2.49
C GLU A 84 4.45 1.04 -1.72
N THR A 85 3.40 1.49 -2.41
CA THR A 85 2.08 1.67 -1.80
C THR A 85 1.41 0.31 -1.61
N ASN A 86 0.61 0.13 -0.55
CA ASN A 86 -0.21 -1.08 -0.38
C ASN A 86 -1.43 -1.08 -1.31
N THR A 87 -1.19 -1.14 -2.63
CA THR A 87 -2.19 -0.94 -3.69
C THR A 87 -2.04 -1.94 -4.84
N PHE A 88 -1.52 -3.15 -4.57
CA PHE A 88 -1.26 -4.15 -5.60
C PHE A 88 -2.52 -4.58 -6.36
N SER A 89 -3.65 -4.67 -5.66
CA SER A 89 -4.95 -5.12 -6.18
C SER A 89 -6.03 -4.02 -6.17
N SER A 90 -5.65 -2.77 -5.96
CA SER A 90 -6.53 -1.59 -5.92
C SER A 90 -6.98 -1.17 -7.34
N THR A 91 -7.56 -2.10 -8.09
CA THR A 91 -8.15 -1.84 -9.41
C THR A 91 -9.61 -2.25 -9.42
N THR A 92 -10.42 -1.66 -10.30
CA THR A 92 -11.83 -2.05 -10.42
C THR A 92 -12.00 -3.53 -10.74
N ILE A 93 -11.08 -4.13 -11.50
CA ILE A 93 -11.13 -5.54 -11.89
C ILE A 93 -10.87 -6.44 -10.69
N ALA A 94 -9.77 -6.24 -9.96
CA ALA A 94 -9.43 -7.11 -8.82
C ALA A 94 -10.38 -6.89 -7.63
N GLN A 95 -10.88 -5.67 -7.43
CA GLN A 95 -11.86 -5.41 -6.36
C GLN A 95 -13.25 -5.96 -6.66
N ALA A 96 -13.54 -6.40 -7.89
CA ALA A 96 -14.80 -7.05 -8.23
C ALA A 96 -14.98 -8.40 -7.51
N ASP A 97 -13.89 -9.11 -7.21
CA ASP A 97 -13.91 -10.36 -6.43
C ASP A 97 -14.50 -10.14 -5.02
N TYR A 98 -14.44 -8.90 -4.51
CA TYR A 98 -14.97 -8.47 -3.22
C TYR A 98 -16.22 -7.58 -3.33
N GLY A 99 -16.68 -7.28 -4.56
CA GLY A 99 -17.76 -6.32 -4.83
C GLY A 99 -17.44 -4.88 -4.43
N MET A 100 -16.15 -4.50 -4.45
CA MET A 100 -15.60 -3.23 -3.96
C MET A 100 -15.04 -2.33 -5.07
N GLU A 101 -15.49 -2.50 -6.32
CA GLU A 101 -14.96 -1.80 -7.50
C GLU A 101 -14.96 -0.27 -7.33
N ALA A 102 -16.02 0.26 -6.70
CA ALA A 102 -16.18 1.68 -6.45
C ALA A 102 -15.14 2.25 -5.46
N LEU A 103 -14.46 1.41 -4.68
CA LEU A 103 -13.47 1.81 -3.69
C LEU A 103 -12.04 1.85 -4.26
N ALA A 104 -11.81 1.38 -5.50
CA ALA A 104 -10.47 1.28 -6.07
C ALA A 104 -9.72 2.63 -6.05
N TYR A 105 -10.38 3.73 -6.41
CA TYR A 105 -9.76 5.07 -6.33
C TYR A 105 -9.42 5.47 -4.90
N GLU A 106 -10.36 5.27 -3.97
CA GLU A 106 -10.18 5.62 -2.57
C GLU A 106 -9.02 4.83 -1.93
N MET A 107 -8.93 3.53 -2.21
CA MET A 107 -7.84 2.67 -1.75
C MET A 107 -6.48 3.15 -2.27
N ASN A 108 -6.38 3.56 -3.55
CA ASN A 108 -5.13 4.09 -4.10
C ASN A 108 -4.72 5.40 -3.42
N VAL A 109 -5.67 6.32 -3.22
CA VAL A 109 -5.40 7.61 -2.57
C VAL A 109 -4.94 7.38 -1.13
N ALA A 110 -5.66 6.57 -0.36
CA ALA A 110 -5.31 6.26 1.02
C ALA A 110 -3.96 5.53 1.10
N GLY A 111 -3.72 4.52 0.26
CA GLY A 111 -2.45 3.81 0.20
C GLY A 111 -1.26 4.73 -0.13
N ALA A 112 -1.42 5.65 -1.06
CA ALA A 112 -0.41 6.66 -1.39
C ALA A 112 -0.17 7.66 -0.24
N GLN A 113 -1.23 8.08 0.45
CA GLN A 113 -1.13 8.98 1.61
C GLN A 113 -0.36 8.32 2.74
N LEU A 114 -0.66 7.06 3.09
CA LEU A 114 0.03 6.35 4.17
C LEU A 114 1.52 6.13 3.87
N ALA A 115 1.86 5.73 2.64
CA ALA A 115 3.26 5.60 2.23
C ALA A 115 3.98 6.95 2.26
N ARG A 116 3.29 8.03 1.86
CA ARG A 116 3.86 9.38 1.90
C ARG A 116 4.10 9.87 3.33
N GLU A 117 3.11 9.72 4.21
CA GLU A 117 3.20 10.07 5.63
C GLU A 117 4.35 9.33 6.32
N ALA A 118 4.65 8.09 5.94
CA ALA A 118 5.78 7.35 6.48
C ALA A 118 7.15 7.88 6.00
N CYS A 119 7.19 8.55 4.85
CA CYS A 119 8.42 9.10 4.24
C CYS A 119 8.73 10.55 4.64
N ASP A 120 7.78 11.25 5.25
CA ASP A 120 7.91 12.65 5.70
C ASP A 120 8.36 12.74 7.17
#